data_AF-A0A0E1ELM2-F1
#
_entry.id   AF-A0A0E1ELM2-F1
#
_cell.length_a   1.000
_cell.length_b   1.000
_cell.length_c   1.000
_cell.angle_alpha   90.00
_cell.angle_beta   90.00
_cell.angle_gamma   90.00
#
_symmetry.space_group_name_H-M   'P 1'
#
loop_
_entity.id
_entity.type
_entity.pdbx_description
1 polymer ?
#
loop_
_entity_poly.entity_id
_entity_poly.type
_entity_poly.pdbx_seq_one_letter_code
_entity_poly.pdbx_strand_id
1 'polypeptide(L)' 'MPIQALCQLLKGSRSGYYKWLNRQKTDFETKNTKLMAKIKELHRLYNGILGYRRMTTFINRQLGTT' A
#
# COMPACT_ATOMS: atom_id res chain seq x y z
N MET A 1 26.23 -4.83 -2.21
CA MET A 1 25.95 -3.53 -1.56
C MET A 1 25.55 -3.76 -0.10
N PRO A 2 26.30 -3.27 0.88
CA PRO A 2 25.97 -3.46 2.30
C PRO A 2 24.77 -2.61 2.72
N ILE A 3 23.87 -3.19 3.54
CA ILE A 3 22.67 -2.50 4.08
C ILE A 3 23.03 -1.19 4.80
N GLN A 4 24.22 -1.15 5.44
CA GLN A 4 24.77 0.04 6.08
C GLN A 4 24.90 1.24 5.11
N ALA A 5 25.40 1.00 3.90
CA ALA A 5 25.58 2.05 2.90
C ALA A 5 24.23 2.59 2.39
N LEU A 6 23.22 1.71 2.26
CA LEU A 6 21.86 2.12 1.90
C LEU A 6 21.21 2.95 3.02
N CYS A 7 21.36 2.54 4.28
CA CYS A 7 20.86 3.32 5.42
C CYS A 7 21.53 4.70 5.48
N GLN A 8 22.83 4.79 5.25
CA GLN A 8 23.54 6.07 5.20
C GLN A 8 23.06 6.96 4.05
N LEU A 9 22.89 6.41 2.85
CA LEU A 9 22.37 7.13 1.70
C LEU A 9 20.96 7.70 1.95
N LEU A 10 20.09 6.90 2.56
CA LEU A 10 18.71 7.26 2.87
C LEU A 10 18.56 8.06 4.18
N LYS A 11 19.67 8.43 4.83
CA LYS A 11 19.71 9.12 6.14
C LYS A 11 18.91 8.39 7.23
N GLY A 12 18.85 7.06 7.17
CA GLY A 12 18.18 6.19 8.13
C GLY A 12 19.16 5.49 9.07
N SER A 13 18.66 5.00 10.20
CA SER A 13 19.46 4.17 11.10
C SER A 13 19.36 2.69 10.71
N ARG A 14 20.45 1.95 10.95
CA ARG A 14 20.46 0.49 10.78
C ARG A 14 19.43 -0.19 11.68
N SER A 15 19.24 0.29 12.91
CA SER A 15 18.23 -0.21 13.84
C SER A 15 16.81 0.03 13.33
N GLY A 16 16.55 1.18 12.70
CA GLY A 16 15.27 1.49 12.07
C GLY A 16 14.93 0.53 10.92
N TYR A 17 15.93 0.19 10.10
CA TYR A 17 15.77 -0.80 9.03
C TYR A 17 15.33 -2.17 9.56
N TYR A 18 16.06 -2.74 10.53
CA TYR A 18 15.69 -4.04 11.09
C TYR A 18 14.41 -4.01 11.91
N LYS A 19 14.09 -2.89 12.57
CA LYS A 19 12.79 -2.70 13.24
C LYS A 19 11.64 -2.72 12.24
N TRP A 20 11.79 -2.05 11.09
CA TRP A 20 10.81 -2.08 10.02
C TRP A 20 10.71 -3.47 9.38
N LEU A 21 11.84 -4.13 9.15
CA LEU A 21 11.90 -5.47 8.55
C LEU A 21 11.19 -6.52 9.40
N ASN A 22 11.35 -6.46 10.72
CA ASN A 22 10.77 -7.40 11.67
C ASN A 22 9.39 -6.97 12.20
N ARG A 23 8.83 -5.89 11.65
CA ARG A 23 7.54 -5.36 12.11
C ARG A 23 6.42 -6.33 11.72
N GLN A 24 5.57 -6.67 12.69
CA GLN A 24 4.33 -7.38 12.43
C GLN A 24 3.34 -6.46 11.70
N LYS A 25 2.74 -6.98 10.63
CA LYS A 25 1.72 -6.22 9.87
C LYS A 25 0.52 -5.98 10.75
N THR A 26 0.06 -4.73 10.81
CA THR A 26 -1.16 -4.41 11.53
C THR A 26 -2.40 -4.82 10.73
N ASP A 27 -3.54 -4.95 11.40
CA ASP A 27 -4.82 -5.20 10.73
C ASP A 27 -5.13 -4.12 9.69
N PHE A 28 -4.75 -2.88 9.98
CA PHE A 28 -4.91 -1.76 9.05
C PHE A 28 -4.06 -1.94 7.78
N GLU A 29 -2.80 -2.36 7.92
CA GLU A 29 -1.96 -2.65 6.75
C GLU A 29 -2.49 -3.79 5.90
N THR A 30 -3.03 -4.82 6.57
CA THR A 30 -3.66 -5.94 5.87
C THR A 30 -4.91 -5.47 5.10
N LYS A 31 -5.76 -4.65 5.72
CA LYS A 31 -6.93 -4.04 5.06
C LYS A 31 -6.50 -3.16 3.87
N ASN A 32 -5.50 -2.30 4.05
CA ASN A 32 -4.97 -1.44 2.99
C ASN A 32 -4.36 -2.24 1.84
N THR A 33 -3.67 -3.35 2.13
CA THR A 33 -3.09 -4.22 1.09
C THR A 33 -4.21 -4.85 0.25
N LYS A 34 -5.28 -5.33 0.88
CA LYS A 34 -6.47 -5.86 0.19
C LYS A 34 -7.17 -4.78 -0.64
N LEU A 35 -7.36 -3.59 -0.08
CA LEU A 35 -7.95 -2.45 -0.78
C LEU A 35 -7.11 -2.05 -2.00
N MET A 36 -5.79 -1.97 -1.84
CA MET A 36 -4.87 -1.64 -2.93
C MET A 36 -4.92 -2.67 -4.06
N ALA A 37 -5.00 -3.96 -3.73
CA ALA A 37 -5.16 -5.02 -4.72
C ALA A 37 -6.46 -4.81 -5.52
N LYS A 38 -7.57 -4.46 -4.85
CA LYS A 38 -8.85 -4.20 -5.52
C LYS A 38 -8.81 -2.96 -6.42
N ILE A 39 -8.17 -1.88 -5.97
CA ILE A 39 -7.97 -0.68 -6.78
C ILE A 39 -7.18 -1.01 -8.06
N LYS A 40 -6.11 -1.80 -7.95
CA LYS A 40 -5.28 -2.20 -9.10
C LYS A 40 -6.06 -3.08 -10.09
N GLU A 41 -6.86 -4.00 -9.59
CA GLU A 41 -7.75 -4.84 -10.41
C GLU A 41 -8.74 -3.99 -11.20
N LEU A 42 -9.46 -3.08 -10.52
CA LEU A 42 -10.42 -2.19 -11.17
C LEU A 42 -9.75 -1.25 -12.15
N HIS A 43 -8.59 -0.69 -11.80
CA HIS A 43 -7.84 0.15 -12.72
C HIS A 43 -7.48 -0.59 -14.00
N ARG A 44 -7.08 -1.87 -13.92
CA ARG A 44 -6.81 -2.70 -15.09
C ARG A 44 -8.07 -3.02 -15.89
N LEU A 45 -9.16 -3.42 -15.22
CA LEU A 45 -10.43 -3.77 -15.86
C LEU A 45 -11.01 -2.62 -16.70
N TYR A 46 -10.86 -1.39 -16.21
CA TYR A 46 -11.36 -0.19 -16.87
C TYR A 46 -10.28 0.57 -17.64
N ASN A 47 -9.11 -0.03 -17.90
CA ASN A 47 -7.99 0.59 -18.62
C ASN A 47 -7.62 2.00 -18.10
N GLY A 48 -7.74 2.23 -16.79
CA GLY A 48 -7.45 3.51 -16.15
C GLY A 48 -8.45 4.64 -16.41
N ILE A 49 -9.59 4.37 -17.06
CA ILE A 49 -10.63 5.38 -17.34
C ILE A 49 -11.29 5.88 -16.05
N LEU A 50 -11.33 5.04 -15.01
CA LEU A 50 -11.88 5.41 -13.71
C LEU A 50 -10.91 6.31 -12.94
N GLY A 51 -11.19 7.61 -12.94
CA GLY A 51 -10.56 8.56 -12.01
C GLY A 51 -10.92 8.30 -10.54
N TYR A 52 -10.18 8.94 -9.63
CA TYR A 52 -10.24 8.65 -8.19
C TYR A 52 -11.66 8.65 -7.61
N ARG A 53 -12.50 9.63 -7.97
CA ARG A 53 -13.86 9.76 -7.42
C ARG A 53 -14.75 8.58 -7.79
N ARG A 54 -14.73 8.16 -9.06
CA ARG A 54 -15.51 7.01 -9.54
C ARG A 54 -14.99 5.71 -8.95
N MET A 55 -13.66 5.58 -8.81
CA MET A 55 -13.02 4.46 -8.14
C MET A 55 -13.49 4.33 -6.69
N THR A 56 -13.49 5.43 -5.92
CA THR A 56 -13.95 5.46 -4.53
C THR A 56 -15.41 5.06 -4.40
N THR A 57 -16.31 5.63 -5.21
CA THR A 57 -17.74 5.28 -5.17
C THR A 57 -17.97 3.80 -5.52
N PHE A 58 -17.26 3.27 -6.51
CA PHE A 58 -17.39 1.87 -6.89
C PHE A 58 -16.95 0.93 -5.76
N ILE A 59 -15.80 1.20 -5.16
CA ILE A 59 -15.27 0.41 -4.05
C ILE A 59 -16.18 0.50 -2.82
N ASN A 60 -16.64 1.70 -2.45
CA ASN A 60 -17.53 1.88 -1.30
C ASN A 60 -18.87 1.16 -1.49
N ARG A 61 -19.40 1.11 -2.73
CA ARG A 61 -20.60 0.32 -3.06
C ARG A 61 -20.33 -1.18 -2.90
N GLN A 62 -19.18 -1.67 -3.35
CA GLN A 62 -18.81 -3.09 -3.19
C GLN A 62 -18.57 -3.49 -1.73
N LEU A 63 -18.03 -2.58 -0.93
CA LEU A 63 -17.72 -2.80 0.49
C LEU A 63 -18.85 -2.38 1.43
N GLY A 64 -20.00 -1.93 0.91
CA GLY A 64 -21.16 -1.51 1.72
C GLY A 64 -20.86 -0.37 2.68
N THR A 65 -19.91 0.51 2.33
CA THR A 65 -19.37 1.55 3.23
C THR A 65 -19.87 2.96 2.87
N THR A 66 -20.98 3.03 2.12
CA THR A 66 -21.58 4.28 1.64
C THR A 66 -22.71 4.72 2.54
#